data_AF-A0AAW1JZL7-F1
#
_entry.id   AF-A0AAW1JZL7-F1
#
_cell.length_a   1.000
_cell.length_b   1.000
_cell.length_c   1.000
_cell.angle_alpha   90.00
_cell.angle_beta   90.00
_cell.angle_gamma   90.00
#
_symmetry.space_group_name_H-M   'P 1'
#
loop_
_entity.id
_entity.type
_entity.pdbx_description
1 polymer ?
#
loop_
_entity_poly.entity_id
_entity_poly.type
_entity_poly.pdbx_seq_one_letter_code
_entity_poly.pdbx_strand_id
1 'polypeptide(L)'
;MPFTYDPNEYVDMLLIYGECRKNFREVANLYRERFPERRHPAHTTFNKLELKLRTGSFPFNVKHANHNAPARNEQRENVINVLTYVAVNPHISLRFVAKEIGVSYTVHRILKAHRYHPLKIHLSEELKPNDLQERLDFIVRLQV
;
A
#
# COMPACT_ATOMS: atom_id res chain seq x y z
N MET A 1 8.98 15.63 11.83
CA MET A 1 8.18 15.67 13.08
C MET A 1 7.76 14.25 13.39
N PRO A 2 8.14 13.69 14.56
CA PRO A 2 7.72 12.36 14.94
C PRO A 2 6.61 12.37 16.02
N PHE A 3 5.74 13.39 16.04
CA PHE A 3 4.66 13.47 17.02
C PHE A 3 3.33 13.80 16.33
N THR A 4 2.35 12.93 16.51
CA THR A 4 0.96 13.07 16.06
C THR A 4 0.14 13.67 17.21
N TYR A 5 -0.50 14.81 16.97
CA TYR A 5 -1.45 15.43 17.90
C TYR A 5 -2.89 15.01 17.52
N ASP A 6 -3.83 15.14 18.44
CA ASP A 6 -5.25 14.91 18.14
C ASP A 6 -5.76 15.96 17.13
N PRO A 7 -6.76 15.66 16.27
CA PRO A 7 -7.32 16.65 15.37
C PRO A 7 -7.78 17.93 16.06
N ASN A 8 -8.37 17.83 17.27
CA ASN A 8 -8.80 19.00 18.04
C ASN A 8 -7.62 19.81 18.55
N GLU A 9 -6.53 19.16 18.98
CA GLU A 9 -5.31 19.86 19.40
C GLU A 9 -4.68 20.66 18.25
N TYR A 10 -4.71 20.15 17.02
CA TYR A 10 -4.25 20.89 15.85
C TYR A 10 -5.10 22.13 15.56
N VAL A 11 -6.43 22.05 15.75
CA VAL A 11 -7.33 23.21 15.62
C VAL A 11 -6.98 24.26 16.68
N ASP A 12 -6.84 23.84 17.94
CA ASP A 12 -6.48 24.73 19.05
C ASP A 12 -5.12 25.40 18.83
N MET A 13 -4.13 24.66 18.29
CA MET A 13 -2.83 25.20 17.91
C MET A 13 -2.94 26.29 16.84
N LEU A 14 -3.84 26.13 15.87
CA LEU A 14 -4.06 27.12 14.81
C LEU A 14 -4.80 28.37 15.31
N LEU A 15 -5.78 28.19 16.19
CA LEU A 15 -6.51 29.31 16.79
C LEU A 15 -5.57 30.21 17.59
N ILE A 16 -4.77 29.63 18.49
CA ILE A 16 -3.76 30.36 19.26
C ILE A 16 -2.71 31.01 18.35
N TYR A 17 -2.30 30.30 17.28
CA TYR A 17 -1.37 30.85 16.30
C TYR A 17 -1.92 32.11 15.60
N GLY A 18 -3.22 32.13 15.30
CA GLY A 18 -3.93 33.30 14.80
C GLY A 18 -4.03 34.43 15.83
N GLU A 19 -4.36 34.11 17.09
CA GLU A 19 -4.47 35.06 18.20
C GLU A 19 -3.16 35.83 18.43
N CYS A 20 -2.03 35.12 18.45
CA CYS A 20 -0.71 35.71 18.68
C CYS A 20 -0.09 36.38 17.43
N ARG A 21 -0.86 36.63 16.37
CA ARG A 21 -0.40 37.29 15.13
C ARG A 21 0.88 36.67 14.55
N LYS A 22 1.00 35.34 14.62
CA LYS A 22 2.16 34.54 14.16
C LYS A 22 3.46 34.69 14.96
N ASN A 23 3.42 35.22 16.19
CA ASN A 23 4.57 35.22 17.07
C ASN A 23 4.80 33.84 17.73
N PHE A 24 5.69 33.04 17.17
CA PHE A 24 5.87 31.64 17.59
C PHE A 24 6.22 31.44 19.08
N ARG A 25 6.97 32.37 19.70
CA ARG A 25 7.36 32.25 21.12
C ARG A 25 6.17 32.51 22.03
N GLU A 26 5.38 33.52 21.69
CA GLU A 26 4.16 33.87 22.41
C GLU A 26 3.11 32.76 22.30
N VAL A 27 2.96 32.18 21.11
CA VAL A 27 2.07 31.02 20.87
C VAL A 27 2.42 29.84 21.78
N ALA A 28 3.70 29.50 21.92
CA ALA A 28 4.11 28.39 22.76
C ALA A 28 3.84 28.64 24.26
N ASN A 29 3.92 29.89 24.70
CA ASN A 29 3.60 30.27 26.08
C ASN A 29 2.09 30.28 26.30
N LEU A 30 1.33 30.92 25.42
CA LEU A 30 -0.13 31.00 25.52
C LEU A 30 -0.79 29.61 25.42
N TYR A 31 -0.23 28.72 24.59
CA TYR A 31 -0.68 27.32 24.52
C TYR A 31 -0.44 26.56 25.83
N ARG A 32 0.69 26.81 26.50
CA ARG A 32 1.00 26.20 27.80
C ARG A 32 0.07 26.70 28.90
N GLU A 33 -0.24 28.00 28.88
CA GLU A 33 -1.14 28.63 29.84
C GLU A 33 -2.60 28.16 29.67
N ARG A 34 -3.10 28.08 28.43
CA ARG A 34 -4.48 27.67 28.15
C ARG A 34 -4.70 26.17 28.29
N PHE A 35 -3.67 25.34 28.06
CA PHE A 35 -3.76 23.88 28.11
C PHE A 35 -2.63 23.27 28.96
N PRO A 36 -2.67 23.42 30.30
CA PRO A 36 -1.64 22.91 31.20
C PRO A 36 -1.56 21.38 31.22
N GLU A 37 -2.70 20.69 31.08
CA GLU A 37 -2.78 19.22 31.10
C GLU A 37 -2.31 18.56 29.80
N ARG A 38 -2.09 19.34 28.74
CA ARG A 38 -1.71 18.83 27.43
C ARG A 38 -0.20 18.89 27.22
N ARG A 39 0.27 18.15 26.24
CA ARG A 39 1.65 18.25 25.80
C ARG A 39 1.94 19.64 25.25
N HIS A 40 3.07 20.23 25.66
CA HIS A 40 3.47 21.56 25.18
C HIS A 40 4.36 21.46 23.92
N PRO A 41 3.84 21.79 22.73
CA PRO A 41 4.64 21.83 21.52
C PRO A 41 5.72 22.92 21.57
N ALA A 42 6.87 22.66 20.96
CA ALA A 42 7.87 23.70 20.72
C ALA A 42 7.35 24.77 19.75
N HIS A 43 7.86 26.00 19.85
CA HIS A 43 7.49 27.11 18.96
C HIS A 43 7.65 26.79 17.46
N THR A 44 8.64 25.96 17.09
CA THR A 44 8.85 25.53 15.69
C THR A 44 7.76 24.60 15.16
N THR A 45 6.97 23.97 16.05
CA THR A 45 5.88 23.07 15.68
C THR A 45 4.75 23.81 14.99
N PHE A 46 4.40 24.99 15.50
CA PHE A 46 3.35 25.85 14.94
C PHE A 46 3.69 26.34 13.52
N ASN A 47 4.94 26.76 13.30
CA ASN A 47 5.39 27.18 11.96
C ASN A 47 5.29 26.03 10.94
N LYS A 48 5.78 24.85 11.31
CA LYS A 48 5.71 23.66 10.46
C LYS A 48 4.26 23.21 10.21
N LEU A 49 3.36 23.42 11.18
CA LEU A 49 1.92 23.17 11.02
C LEU A 49 1.31 24.11 9.97
N GLU A 50 1.55 25.43 10.06
CA GLU A 50 1.10 26.40 9.05
C GLU A 50 1.64 26.03 7.67
N LEU A 51 2.94 25.77 7.56
CA LEU A 51 3.59 25.45 6.29
C LEU A 51 2.94 24.22 5.64
N LYS A 52 2.73 23.15 6.42
CA LYS A 52 2.09 21.93 5.92
C LYS A 52 0.68 22.19 5.39
N LEU A 53 -0.13 22.93 6.14
CA LEU A 53 -1.50 23.25 5.73
C LEU A 53 -1.53 24.13 4.47
N ARG A 54 -0.62 25.10 4.34
CA ARG A 54 -0.48 25.88 3.11
C ARG A 54 -0.07 25.04 1.91
N THR A 55 0.76 24.03 2.11
CA THR A 55 1.15 23.06 1.06
C THR A 55 0.07 22.01 0.77
N GLY A 56 -1.10 22.07 1.41
CA GLY A 56 -2.20 21.11 1.22
C GLY A 56 -1.98 19.77 1.93
N SER A 57 -0.97 19.67 2.81
CA SER A 57 -0.69 18.47 3.60
C SER A 57 -1.35 18.60 4.97
N PHE A 58 -2.41 17.82 5.20
CA PHE A 58 -3.04 17.75 6.50
C PHE A 58 -2.29 16.77 7.43
N PRO A 59 -1.95 17.18 8.65
CA PRO A 59 -1.23 16.33 9.60
C PRO A 59 -2.07 15.14 10.10
N PHE A 60 -3.38 15.14 9.84
CA PHE A 60 -4.33 14.11 10.24
C PHE A 60 -4.14 12.76 9.53
N ASN A 61 -3.40 12.75 8.41
CA ASN A 61 -3.33 11.57 7.54
C ASN A 61 -1.89 11.26 7.12
N VAL A 62 -0.95 11.36 8.07
CA VAL A 62 0.42 10.90 7.84
C VAL A 62 0.42 9.38 7.83
N LYS A 63 0.09 8.79 6.67
CA LYS A 63 0.55 7.43 6.37
C LYS A 63 2.06 7.51 6.45
N HIS A 64 2.67 6.81 7.41
CA HIS A 64 4.11 6.65 7.46
C HIS A 64 4.54 6.13 6.09
N ALA A 65 5.14 7.01 5.28
CA ALA A 65 5.75 6.61 4.04
C ALA A 65 6.85 5.64 4.46
N ASN A 66 6.71 4.37 4.09
CA ASN A 66 7.72 3.36 4.35
C ASN A 66 8.99 3.84 3.66
N HIS A 67 9.94 4.37 4.44
CA HIS A 67 11.21 4.90 3.94
C HIS A 67 12.04 3.84 3.19
N ASN A 68 11.67 2.57 3.33
CA ASN A 68 12.31 1.42 2.68
C ASN A 68 11.56 0.96 1.40
N ALA A 69 10.66 1.77 0.84
CA ALA A 69 10.03 1.43 -0.43
C ALA A 69 11.07 1.54 -1.55
N PRO A 70 11.38 0.46 -2.30
CA PRO A 70 12.28 0.55 -3.45
C PRO A 70 11.78 1.60 -4.45
N ALA A 71 12.70 2.14 -5.26
CA ALA A 71 12.36 3.12 -6.27
C ALA A 71 11.15 2.64 -7.08
N ARG A 72 10.16 3.52 -7.25
CA ARG A 72 8.86 3.19 -7.87
C ARG A 72 9.02 2.53 -9.26
N ASN A 73 10.13 2.81 -9.95
CA ASN A 73 10.45 2.26 -11.27
C ASN A 73 10.99 0.82 -11.18
N GLU A 74 11.97 0.55 -10.31
CA GLU A 74 12.51 -0.80 -10.07
C GLU A 74 11.42 -1.76 -9.60
N GLN A 75 10.47 -1.28 -8.80
CA GLN A 75 9.30 -2.07 -8.42
C GLN A 75 8.43 -2.44 -9.63
N ARG A 76 8.21 -1.51 -10.57
CA ARG A 76 7.36 -1.76 -11.75
C ARG A 76 7.96 -2.79 -12.69
N GLU A 77 9.26 -2.69 -12.98
CA GLU A 77 9.96 -3.64 -13.85
C GLU A 77 9.95 -5.05 -13.25
N ASN A 78 10.22 -5.16 -11.94
CA ASN A 78 10.15 -6.43 -11.23
C ASN A 78 8.74 -7.05 -11.26
N VAL A 79 7.67 -6.23 -11.13
CA VAL A 79 6.29 -6.73 -11.29
C VAL A 79 6.06 -7.29 -12.68
N ILE A 80 6.47 -6.57 -13.73
CA ILE A 80 6.30 -7.02 -15.12
C ILE A 80 7.03 -8.34 -15.34
N ASN A 81 8.29 -8.44 -14.92
CA ASN A 81 9.10 -9.64 -15.07
C ASN A 81 8.49 -10.84 -14.34
N VAL A 82 8.01 -10.66 -13.10
CA VAL A 82 7.34 -11.74 -12.36
C VAL A 82 6.10 -12.24 -13.11
N LEU A 83 5.28 -11.32 -13.65
CA LEU A 83 4.06 -11.68 -14.36
C LEU A 83 4.36 -12.38 -15.69
N THR A 84 5.40 -11.98 -16.43
CA THR A 84 5.77 -12.63 -17.69
C THR A 84 6.25 -14.07 -17.47
N TYR A 85 7.08 -14.33 -16.46
CA TYR A 85 7.51 -15.70 -16.14
C TYR A 85 6.33 -16.62 -15.83
N VAL A 86 5.37 -16.15 -15.02
CA VAL A 86 4.19 -16.95 -14.65
C VAL A 86 3.21 -17.10 -15.81
N ALA A 87 3.12 -16.12 -16.71
CA ALA A 87 2.29 -16.22 -17.91
C ALA A 87 2.82 -17.27 -18.91
N VAL A 88 4.15 -17.39 -19.05
CA VAL A 88 4.78 -18.40 -19.92
C VAL A 88 4.67 -19.79 -19.32
N ASN A 89 4.87 -19.92 -18.00
CA ASN A 89 4.75 -21.20 -17.31
C ASN A 89 4.06 -21.03 -15.94
N PRO A 90 2.76 -21.35 -15.82
CA PRO A 90 2.02 -21.24 -14.57
C PRO A 90 2.55 -22.14 -13.44
N HIS A 91 3.30 -23.20 -13.77
CA HIS A 91 3.84 -24.16 -12.80
C HIS A 91 5.26 -23.84 -12.34
N ILE A 92 5.80 -22.69 -12.75
CA ILE A 92 7.17 -22.28 -12.42
C ILE A 92 7.37 -22.10 -10.90
N SER A 93 8.53 -22.54 -10.40
CA SER A 93 8.88 -22.36 -8.99
C SER A 93 9.06 -20.88 -8.67
N LEU A 94 8.33 -20.38 -7.67
CA LEU A 94 8.46 -18.99 -7.22
C LEU A 94 9.87 -18.68 -6.70
N ARG A 95 10.58 -19.67 -6.13
CA ARG A 95 11.98 -19.52 -5.71
C ARG A 95 12.92 -19.33 -6.90
N PHE A 96 12.64 -20.01 -8.02
CA PHE A 96 13.41 -19.84 -9.25
C PHE A 96 13.23 -18.42 -9.80
N VAL A 97 11.97 -17.97 -9.93
CA VAL A 97 11.65 -16.60 -10.40
C VAL A 97 12.29 -15.53 -9.52
N ALA A 98 12.26 -15.72 -8.20
CA ALA A 98 12.91 -14.81 -7.24
C ALA A 98 14.42 -14.71 -7.46
N LYS A 99 15.09 -15.86 -7.67
CA LYS A 99 16.53 -15.92 -7.93
C LYS A 99 16.90 -15.23 -9.25
N GLU A 100 16.11 -15.47 -10.30
CA GLU A 100 16.37 -14.94 -11.64
C GLU A 100 16.22 -13.43 -11.72
N ILE A 101 15.21 -12.87 -11.03
CA ILE A 101 14.95 -11.42 -11.01
C ILE A 101 15.81 -10.72 -9.94
N GLY A 102 16.44 -11.47 -9.02
CA GLY A 102 17.24 -10.90 -7.93
C GLY A 102 16.39 -10.22 -6.84
N VAL A 103 15.14 -10.65 -6.67
CA VAL A 103 14.21 -10.11 -5.66
C VAL A 103 13.90 -11.15 -4.60
N SER A 104 13.70 -10.72 -3.35
CA SER A 104 13.42 -11.64 -2.23
C SER A 104 11.94 -12.09 -2.19
N TYR A 105 11.30 -12.22 -1.01
CA TYR A 105 9.92 -12.69 -0.77
C TYR A 105 8.82 -11.77 -1.36
N THR A 106 9.11 -11.04 -2.43
CA THR A 106 8.21 -10.14 -3.16
C THR A 106 7.36 -10.88 -4.19
N VAL A 107 7.88 -11.95 -4.81
CA VAL A 107 7.20 -12.67 -5.92
C VAL A 107 5.79 -13.13 -5.52
N HIS A 108 5.64 -13.82 -4.38
CA HIS A 108 4.33 -14.30 -3.92
C HIS A 108 3.35 -13.14 -3.65
N ARG A 109 3.83 -12.03 -3.09
CA ARG A 109 3.02 -10.85 -2.80
C ARG A 109 2.59 -10.12 -4.06
N ILE A 110 3.45 -10.05 -5.07
CA ILE A 110 3.13 -9.51 -6.40
C ILE A 110 2.02 -10.36 -7.02
N LEU A 111 2.18 -11.68 -7.06
CA LEU A 111 1.17 -12.58 -7.63
C LEU A 111 -0.18 -12.46 -6.92
N LYS A 112 -0.19 -12.40 -5.58
CA LYS A 112 -1.41 -12.20 -4.78
C LYS A 112 -2.09 -10.85 -5.09
N ALA A 113 -1.32 -9.78 -5.24
CA ALA A 113 -1.85 -8.45 -5.58
C ALA A 113 -2.49 -8.44 -6.99
N HIS A 114 -1.93 -9.22 -7.91
CA HIS A 114 -2.42 -9.37 -9.28
C HIS A 114 -3.41 -10.54 -9.46
N ARG A 115 -3.94 -11.11 -8.36
CA ARG A 115 -4.96 -12.18 -8.37
C ARG A 115 -4.52 -13.49 -9.04
N TYR A 116 -3.22 -13.77 -9.06
CA TYR A 116 -2.70 -15.09 -9.44
C TYR A 116 -2.79 -16.03 -8.23
N HIS A 117 -3.49 -17.15 -8.41
CA HIS A 117 -3.67 -18.17 -7.39
C HIS A 117 -3.15 -19.52 -7.89
N PRO A 118 -2.38 -20.26 -7.08
CA PRO A 118 -2.03 -21.64 -7.40
C PRO A 118 -3.31 -22.48 -7.46
N LEU A 119 -3.56 -23.11 -8.60
CA LEU A 119 -4.62 -24.10 -8.74
C LEU A 119 -4.00 -25.49 -8.64
N LYS A 120 -4.63 -26.37 -7.87
CA LYS A 120 -4.27 -27.78 -7.81
C LYS A 120 -5.12 -28.53 -8.82
N ILE A 121 -4.49 -29.12 -9.83
CA ILE A 121 -5.18 -29.96 -10.80
C ILE A 121 -5.60 -31.24 -10.08
N HIS A 122 -6.90 -31.52 -10.09
CA HIS A 122 -7.47 -32.78 -9.63
C HIS A 122 -7.91 -33.57 -10.87
N LEU A 123 -7.19 -34.64 -11.19
CA LEU A 123 -7.56 -35.57 -12.24
C LEU A 123 -8.54 -36.58 -11.63
N SER A 124 -9.84 -36.38 -11.83
CA SER A 124 -10.89 -37.27 -11.34
C SER A 124 -11.28 -38.36 -12.33
N GLU A 125 -10.94 -38.18 -13.61
CA GLU A 125 -11.28 -39.10 -14.70
C GLU A 125 -10.08 -39.26 -15.64
N GLU A 126 -9.85 -40.48 -16.11
CA GLU A 126 -8.84 -40.78 -17.13
C GLU A 126 -9.45 -40.52 -18.52
N LEU A 127 -8.80 -39.67 -19.31
CA LEU A 127 -9.23 -39.37 -20.68
C LEU A 127 -8.80 -40.51 -21.61
N LYS A 128 -9.77 -41.29 -22.10
CA LYS A 128 -9.54 -42.35 -23.08
C LYS A 128 -9.49 -41.76 -24.50
N PRO A 129 -8.77 -42.41 -25.44
CA PRO A 129 -8.62 -41.90 -26.80
C PRO A 129 -9.95 -41.70 -27.55
N ASN A 130 -10.99 -42.48 -27.23
CA ASN A 130 -12.32 -42.35 -27.85
C ASN A 130 -13.24 -41.33 -27.15
N ASP A 131 -12.91 -40.85 -25.96
CA ASP A 131 -13.81 -40.01 -25.16
C ASP A 131 -14.20 -38.72 -25.87
N LEU A 132 -13.30 -38.15 -26.69
CA LEU A 132 -13.60 -36.95 -27.46
C LEU A 132 -14.73 -37.19 -28.47
N GLN A 133 -14.66 -38.29 -29.20
CA GLN A 133 -15.66 -38.66 -30.20
C GLN A 133 -17.00 -38.96 -29.54
N GLU A 134 -16.99 -39.75 -28.47
CA GLU A 134 -18.20 -40.09 -27.71
C GLU A 134 -18.88 -38.85 -27.10
N ARG A 135 -18.09 -37.88 -26.60
CA ARG A 135 -18.61 -36.60 -26.10
C ARG A 135 -19.22 -35.74 -27.19
N LEU A 136 -18.62 -35.68 -28.38
CA LEU A 136 -19.17 -34.94 -29.52
C LEU A 136 -20.48 -35.56 -30.01
N ASP A 137 -20.52 -36.89 -30.15
CA ASP A 137 -21.74 -37.62 -30.52
C ASP A 137 -22.87 -37.43 -29.50
N PHE A 138 -22.53 -37.42 -28.21
CA PHE A 138 -23.49 -37.13 -27.14
C PHE A 138 -24.09 -35.72 -27.25
N ILE A 139 -23.26 -34.69 -27.49
CA ILE A 139 -23.74 -33.30 -27.68
C ILE A 139 -24.68 -33.20 -28.87
N VAL A 140 -24.34 -33.84 -30.00
CA VAL A 140 -25.18 -33.84 -31.22
C VAL A 140 -26.52 -34.53 -30.96
N ARG A 141 -26.54 -35.64 -30.21
CA ARG A 141 -27.79 -36.35 -29.84
C ARG A 141 -28.70 -35.54 -28.91
N LEU A 142 -28.16 -34.62 -28.11
CA LEU A 142 -28.95 -33.73 -27.24
C LEU A 142 -29.58 -32.55 -27.98
N GLN A 143 -29.20 -32.31 -29.23
CA GLN A 143 -29.71 -31.21 -30.06
C GLN A 143 -30.84 -31.63 -31.02
N VAL A 144 -31.28 -32.89 -30.95
CA VAL A 144 -32.42 -33.47 -31.69
C VAL A 144 -33.56 -33.73 -30.72
#